data_AF-A0A7S2L1W7-F1
#
_entry.id   AF-A0A7S2L1W7-F1
#
_cell.length_a   1.000
_cell.length_b   1.000
_cell.length_c   1.000
_cell.angle_alpha   90.00
_cell.angle_beta   90.00
_cell.angle_gamma   90.00
#
_symmetry.space_group_name_H-M   'P 1'
#
loop_
_entity.id
_entity.type
_entity.pdbx_description
1 polymer ?
#
loop_
_entity_poly.entity_id
_entity_poly.type
_entity_poly.pdbx_seq_one_letter_code
_entity_poly.pdbx_strand_id
1 'polypeptide(L)'
;METLADKKPSLKLDKRTYSTVINAYAKSSEFKKAHNAVAILNRMEPAGVTPDVFTYTAVINACAFSHRKEQSYGIALEILQRMRELSNDISDAAPNSITYKTMLQACTNLFQHDSPKRDEEVERTFEWCKEDGMCCDMVLLQLKRAASQSLLSQLVGGDVANLEVITSEDVPSEWSRNIDRRLIQR
;
A
#
# COMPACT_ATOMS: atom_id res chain seq x y z
N MET A 1 28.97 33.39 35.02
CA MET A 1 27.82 33.60 34.12
C MET A 1 27.89 32.52 33.06
N GLU A 2 27.26 31.38 33.31
CA GLU A 2 27.19 30.26 32.38
C GLU A 2 26.03 30.53 31.43
N THR A 3 26.32 30.63 30.14
CA THR A 3 25.32 30.89 29.11
C THR A 3 24.33 29.75 29.08
N LEU A 4 23.07 30.06 29.42
CA LEU A 4 21.89 29.26 29.11
C LEU A 4 21.82 29.11 27.59
N ALA A 5 22.59 28.17 27.05
CA ALA A 5 22.37 27.68 25.70
C ALA A 5 20.94 27.16 25.66
N ASP A 6 20.12 27.80 24.84
CA ASP A 6 18.78 27.38 24.44
C ASP A 6 18.78 25.88 24.10
N LYS A 7 18.59 25.03 25.11
CA LYS A 7 18.13 23.66 24.90
C LYS A 7 16.67 23.79 24.48
N LYS A 8 16.46 24.07 23.18
CA LYS A 8 15.20 23.71 22.53
C LYS A 8 14.93 22.26 22.95
N PRO A 9 13.79 21.96 23.59
CA PRO A 9 13.49 20.58 23.94
C PRO A 9 13.61 19.77 22.66
N SER A 10 14.54 18.80 22.65
CA SER A 10 14.67 17.87 21.55
C SER A 10 13.36 17.09 21.47
N LEU A 11 12.44 17.55 20.64
CA LEU A 11 11.16 16.90 20.44
C LEU A 11 11.45 15.54 19.84
N LYS A 12 11.33 14.48 20.65
CA LYS A 12 11.43 13.11 20.14
C LYS A 12 10.19 12.87 19.29
N LEU A 13 10.38 12.80 17.98
CA LEU A 13 9.31 12.52 17.04
C LEU A 13 8.76 11.12 17.34
N ASP A 14 7.44 10.99 17.36
CA ASP A 14 6.74 9.71 17.52
C ASP A 14 6.24 9.19 16.17
N LYS A 15 5.71 7.97 16.18
CA LYS A 15 5.12 7.29 15.02
C LYS A 15 4.14 8.20 14.26
N ARG A 16 3.20 8.83 14.99
CA ARG A 16 2.18 9.72 14.40
C ARG A 16 2.81 10.90 13.67
N THR A 17 3.87 11.49 14.22
CA THR A 17 4.54 12.64 13.61
C THR A 17 5.21 12.24 12.29
N TYR A 18 5.95 11.12 12.28
CA TYR A 18 6.55 10.59 11.05
C TYR A 18 5.50 10.26 9.99
N SER A 19 4.45 9.52 10.34
CA SER A 19 3.42 9.13 9.39
C SER A 19 2.64 10.34 8.84
N THR A 20 2.47 11.40 9.64
CA THR A 20 1.84 12.65 9.18
C THR A 20 2.66 13.32 8.09
N VAL A 21 3.99 13.40 8.26
CA VAL A 21 4.90 13.98 7.26
C VAL A 21 4.90 13.15 5.97
N ILE A 22 4.94 11.82 6.08
CA ILE A 22 4.88 10.92 4.92
C ILE A 22 3.55 11.11 4.17
N ASN A 23 2.43 11.16 4.89
CA ASN A 23 1.11 11.38 4.29
C ASN A 23 0.99 12.77 3.63
N ALA A 24 1.64 13.80 4.20
CA ALA A 24 1.71 15.11 3.58
C ALA A 24 2.45 15.07 2.23
N TYR A 25 3.57 14.35 2.15
CA TYR A 25 4.24 14.10 0.86
C TYR A 25 3.37 13.30 -0.10
N ALA A 26 2.64 12.28 0.38
CA ALA A 26 1.78 11.48 -0.48
C ALA A 26 0.69 12.32 -1.16
N LYS A 27 0.19 13.35 -0.48
CA LYS A 27 -0.85 14.26 -0.96
C LYS A 27 -0.30 15.50 -1.70
N SER A 28 1.01 15.70 -1.71
CA SER A 28 1.60 16.86 -2.37
C SER A 28 1.82 16.62 -3.87
N SER A 29 2.03 17.70 -4.61
CA SER A 29 2.42 17.68 -6.03
C SER A 29 3.93 17.60 -6.22
N GLU A 30 4.68 17.23 -5.18
CA GLU A 30 6.14 17.19 -5.22
C GLU A 30 6.65 16.10 -6.16
N PHE A 31 7.60 16.47 -7.03
CA PHE A 31 8.15 15.55 -8.03
C PHE A 31 8.89 14.36 -7.41
N LYS A 32 9.55 14.59 -6.27
CA LYS A 32 10.31 13.58 -5.53
C LYS A 32 9.56 12.99 -4.34
N LYS A 33 8.22 13.07 -4.31
CA LYS A 33 7.40 12.64 -3.15
C LYS A 33 7.68 11.20 -2.70
N ALA A 34 7.85 10.26 -3.63
CA ALA A 34 8.19 8.87 -3.32
C ALA A 34 9.54 8.76 -2.59
N HIS A 35 10.58 9.43 -3.10
CA HIS A 35 11.91 9.43 -2.50
C HIS A 35 11.92 10.10 -1.12
N ASN A 36 11.21 11.23 -0.98
CA ASN A 36 11.10 11.93 0.30
C ASN A 36 10.36 11.08 1.33
N ALA A 37 9.27 10.41 0.94
CA ALA A 37 8.53 9.49 1.79
C ALA A 37 9.41 8.34 2.30
N VAL A 38 10.19 7.72 1.41
CA VAL A 38 11.17 6.67 1.79
C VAL A 38 12.27 7.21 2.70
N ALA A 39 12.79 8.40 2.43
CA ALA A 39 13.83 9.01 3.28
C ALA A 39 13.33 9.28 4.70
N ILE A 40 12.06 9.65 4.87
CA ILE A 40 11.44 9.82 6.19
C ILE A 40 11.19 8.47 6.86
N LEU A 41 10.72 7.45 6.12
CA LEU A 41 10.56 6.09 6.64
C LEU A 41 11.89 5.52 7.17
N ASN A 42 12.98 5.67 6.42
CA ASN A 42 14.31 5.18 6.80
C ASN A 42 14.91 5.92 8.01
N ARG A 43 14.34 7.05 8.43
CA ARG A 43 14.75 7.78 9.63
C ARG A 43 14.05 7.31 10.90
N MET A 44 13.00 6.49 10.80
CA MET A 44 12.22 6.05 11.96
C MET A 44 13.01 5.08 12.84
N GLU A 45 13.61 4.04 12.24
CA GLU A 45 14.36 3.03 12.98
C GLU A 45 15.58 3.62 13.74
N PRO A 46 16.44 4.45 13.12
CA PRO A 46 17.52 5.13 13.85
C PRO A 46 17.03 6.06 14.97
N ALA A 47 15.79 6.55 14.89
CA ALA A 47 15.16 7.36 15.94
C ALA A 47 14.48 6.50 17.03
N GLY A 48 14.56 5.16 16.93
CA GLY A 48 13.92 4.23 17.85
C GLY A 48 12.39 4.19 17.70
N VAL A 49 11.87 4.47 16.50
CA VAL A 49 10.44 4.44 16.18
C VAL A 49 10.20 3.36 15.14
N THR A 50 9.36 2.37 15.47
CA THR A 50 9.01 1.30 14.53
C THR A 50 7.89 1.76 13.60
N PRO A 51 8.07 1.70 12.27
CA PRO A 51 6.99 1.93 11.31
C PRO A 51 5.85 0.92 11.48
N ASP A 52 4.64 1.31 11.08
CA ASP A 52 3.47 0.44 11.04
C ASP A 52 2.82 0.41 9.66
N VAL A 53 1.76 -0.38 9.54
CA VAL A 53 0.95 -0.53 8.33
C VAL A 53 0.51 0.82 7.77
N PHE A 54 0.15 1.79 8.61
CA PHE A 54 -0.24 3.13 8.17
C PHE A 54 0.94 3.87 7.55
N THR A 55 2.10 3.82 8.20
CA THR A 55 3.33 4.46 7.73
C THR A 55 3.78 3.90 6.38
N TYR A 56 3.87 2.57 6.26
CA TYR A 56 4.28 1.93 5.00
C TYR A 56 3.26 2.17 3.88
N THR A 57 1.96 2.04 4.18
CA THR A 57 0.90 2.29 3.19
C THR A 57 0.91 3.74 2.70
N ALA A 58 1.27 4.71 3.56
CA ALA A 58 1.43 6.11 3.15
C ALA A 58 2.60 6.31 2.17
N VAL A 59 3.71 5.57 2.33
CA VAL A 59 4.82 5.57 1.36
C VAL A 59 4.39 4.98 0.02
N ILE A 60 3.69 3.84 0.03
CA ILE A 60 3.12 3.22 -1.18
C ILE A 60 2.18 4.20 -1.88
N ASN A 61 1.33 4.90 -1.13
CA ASN A 61 0.42 5.90 -1.68
C ASN A 61 1.19 7.08 -2.33
N ALA A 62 2.28 7.56 -1.72
CA ALA A 62 3.13 8.57 -2.34
C ALA A 62 3.72 8.09 -3.68
N CYS A 63 4.08 6.81 -3.76
CA CYS A 63 4.56 6.19 -5.00
C CYS A 63 3.46 6.11 -6.07
N ALA A 64 2.25 5.69 -5.69
CA ALA A 64 1.10 5.54 -6.60
C ALA A 64 0.69 6.83 -7.32
N PHE A 65 1.02 8.00 -6.77
CA PHE A 65 0.71 9.31 -7.36
C PHE A 65 1.97 10.07 -7.83
N SER A 66 3.10 9.39 -7.97
CA SER A 66 4.36 9.97 -8.41
C SER A 66 4.44 10.13 -9.93
N HIS A 67 5.24 11.11 -10.38
CA HIS A 67 5.47 11.36 -11.80
C HIS A 67 6.47 10.38 -12.42
N ARG A 68 7.38 9.81 -11.61
CA ARG A 68 8.38 8.84 -12.06
C ARG A 68 7.83 7.43 -12.01
N LYS A 69 7.05 7.08 -13.03
CA LYS A 69 6.19 5.89 -13.07
C LYS A 69 6.87 4.59 -12.60
N GLU A 70 7.73 4.01 -13.43
CA GLU A 70 8.34 2.70 -13.17
C GLU A 70 9.20 2.68 -11.91
N GLN A 71 10.03 3.71 -11.71
CA GLN A 71 10.87 3.83 -10.51
C GLN A 71 10.02 3.88 -9.22
N SER A 72 8.91 4.61 -9.22
CA SER A 72 8.05 4.72 -8.05
C SER A 72 7.30 3.42 -7.79
N TYR A 73 6.94 2.69 -8.85
CA TYR A 73 6.35 1.37 -8.69
C TYR A 73 7.34 0.37 -8.06
N GLY A 74 8.59 0.36 -8.51
CA GLY A 74 9.64 -0.49 -7.91
C GLY A 74 9.79 -0.25 -6.40
N ILE A 75 9.83 1.02 -5.99
CA ILE A 75 9.86 1.39 -4.56
C ILE A 75 8.60 0.89 -3.83
N ALA A 76 7.42 1.07 -4.41
CA ALA A 76 6.18 0.62 -3.79
C ALA A 76 6.16 -0.91 -3.56
N LEU A 77 6.66 -1.65 -4.55
CA LEU A 77 6.77 -3.11 -4.50
C LEU A 77 7.78 -3.57 -3.43
N GLU A 78 8.94 -2.92 -3.35
CA GLU A 78 9.95 -3.18 -2.30
C GLU A 78 9.37 -2.95 -0.90
N ILE A 79 8.59 -1.87 -0.72
CA ILE A 79 7.92 -1.59 0.56
C ILE A 79 6.89 -2.67 0.90
N LEU A 80 6.05 -3.08 -0.06
CA LEU A 80 5.08 -4.16 0.17
C LEU A 80 5.78 -5.47 0.54
N GLN A 81 6.86 -5.83 -0.16
CA GLN A 81 7.63 -7.02 0.15
C GLN A 81 8.21 -6.96 1.56
N ARG A 82 8.81 -5.83 1.96
CA ARG A 82 9.31 -5.61 3.32
C ARG A 82 8.21 -5.77 4.37
N MET A 83 7.01 -5.25 4.13
CA MET A 83 5.88 -5.42 5.05
C MET A 83 5.51 -6.90 5.23
N ARG A 84 5.49 -7.69 4.14
CA ARG A 84 5.22 -9.13 4.19
C ARG A 84 6.30 -9.89 4.95
N GLU A 85 7.57 -9.58 4.71
CA GLU A 85 8.70 -10.18 5.44
C GLU A 85 8.62 -9.89 6.94
N LEU A 86 8.34 -8.64 7.32
CA LEU A 86 8.22 -8.22 8.71
C LEU A 86 6.96 -8.73 9.41
N SER A 87 5.93 -9.15 8.67
CA SER A 87 4.64 -9.55 9.25
C SER A 87 4.74 -10.74 10.20
N ASN A 88 5.77 -11.58 10.05
CA ASN A 88 6.04 -12.71 10.95
C ASN A 88 6.51 -12.26 12.35
N ASP A 89 7.20 -11.12 12.43
CA ASP A 89 7.82 -10.63 13.66
C ASP A 89 7.07 -9.42 14.26
N ILE A 90 6.42 -8.62 13.40
CA ILE A 90 5.81 -7.34 13.74
C ILE A 90 4.41 -7.29 13.12
N SER A 91 3.40 -7.73 13.88
CA SER A 91 2.00 -7.73 13.41
C SER A 91 1.52 -6.34 12.97
N ASP A 92 1.94 -5.27 13.66
CA ASP A 92 1.61 -3.89 13.32
C ASP A 92 2.13 -3.43 11.94
N ALA A 93 3.11 -4.13 11.36
CA ALA A 93 3.70 -3.82 10.05
C ALA A 93 3.07 -4.64 8.90
N ALA A 94 2.22 -5.61 9.21
CA ALA A 94 1.63 -6.50 8.22
C ALA A 94 0.78 -5.73 7.18
N PRO A 95 0.82 -6.10 5.90
CA PRO A 95 -0.06 -5.52 4.89
C PRO A 95 -1.52 -5.79 5.23
N ASN A 96 -2.39 -4.84 4.92
CA ASN A 96 -3.84 -5.02 5.03
C ASN A 96 -4.53 -4.73 3.70
N SER A 97 -5.87 -4.83 3.66
CA SER A 97 -6.65 -4.57 2.44
C SER A 97 -6.41 -3.17 1.85
N ILE A 98 -6.12 -2.16 2.68
CA ILE A 98 -5.81 -0.81 2.19
C ILE A 98 -4.45 -0.80 1.49
N THR A 99 -3.46 -1.53 2.01
CA THR A 99 -2.15 -1.70 1.36
C THR A 99 -2.30 -2.30 -0.03
N TYR A 100 -3.02 -3.42 -0.16
CA TYR A 100 -3.25 -4.09 -1.45
C TYR A 100 -4.05 -3.25 -2.44
N LYS A 101 -5.14 -2.62 -1.98
CA LYS A 101 -5.90 -1.67 -2.78
C LYS A 101 -5.03 -0.51 -3.27
N THR A 102 -4.12 -0.02 -2.44
CA THR A 102 -3.20 1.08 -2.83
C THR A 102 -2.17 0.62 -3.85
N MET A 103 -1.69 -0.62 -3.76
CA MET A 103 -0.78 -1.20 -4.76
C MET A 103 -1.46 -1.40 -6.13
N LEU A 104 -2.69 -1.94 -6.15
CA LEU A 104 -3.47 -2.03 -7.39
C LEU A 104 -3.78 -0.65 -8.00
N GLN A 105 -3.99 0.36 -7.15
CA GLN A 105 -4.10 1.76 -7.60
C GLN A 105 -2.78 2.26 -8.21
N ALA A 106 -1.63 1.89 -7.63
CA ALA A 106 -0.31 2.19 -8.21
C ALA A 106 -0.18 1.58 -9.61
N CYS A 107 -0.61 0.33 -9.82
CA CYS A 107 -0.63 -0.28 -11.15
C CYS A 107 -1.46 0.53 -12.15
N THR A 108 -2.61 1.04 -11.72
CA THR A 108 -3.52 1.85 -12.56
C THR A 108 -2.92 3.20 -12.94
N ASN A 109 -2.18 3.84 -12.02
CA ASN A 109 -1.67 5.18 -12.24
C ASN A 109 -0.31 5.20 -12.97
N LEU A 110 0.53 4.18 -12.70
CA LEU A 110 1.93 4.17 -13.11
C LEU A 110 2.16 3.36 -14.39
N PHE A 111 1.26 2.49 -14.81
CA PHE A 111 1.39 1.76 -16.08
C PHE A 111 0.40 2.25 -17.13
N GLN A 112 0.71 1.96 -18.39
CA GLN A 112 -0.22 2.18 -19.48
C GLN A 112 -1.41 1.21 -19.36
N HIS A 113 -2.61 1.71 -19.68
CA HIS A 113 -3.83 0.90 -19.73
C HIS A 113 -3.65 -0.32 -20.65
N ASP A 114 -4.16 -1.48 -20.22
CA ASP A 114 -4.04 -2.78 -20.89
C ASP A 114 -2.63 -3.19 -21.34
N SER A 115 -1.58 -2.61 -20.74
CA SER A 115 -0.22 -3.07 -21.04
C SER A 115 0.06 -4.41 -20.36
N PRO A 116 0.79 -5.33 -21.02
CA PRO A 116 1.16 -6.61 -20.41
C PRO A 116 1.88 -6.44 -19.07
N LYS A 117 2.68 -5.37 -18.95
CA LYS A 117 3.37 -5.06 -17.70
C LYS A 117 2.41 -4.68 -16.57
N ARG A 118 1.33 -3.94 -16.87
CA ARG A 118 0.29 -3.64 -15.88
C ARG A 118 -0.36 -4.93 -15.38
N ASP A 119 -0.71 -5.82 -16.29
CA ASP A 119 -1.37 -7.09 -15.96
C ASP A 119 -0.46 -8.00 -15.12
N GLU A 120 0.83 -8.12 -15.48
CA GLU A 120 1.83 -8.87 -14.69
C GLU A 120 1.90 -8.37 -13.23
N GLU A 121 1.90 -7.06 -13.05
CA GLU A 121 2.01 -6.43 -11.73
C GLU A 121 0.70 -6.49 -10.92
N VAL A 122 -0.44 -6.40 -11.61
CA VAL A 122 -1.78 -6.60 -11.01
C VAL A 122 -1.95 -8.04 -10.54
N GLU A 123 -1.58 -9.02 -11.37
CA GLU A 123 -1.61 -10.44 -11.03
C GLU A 123 -0.75 -10.71 -9.81
N ARG A 124 0.53 -10.32 -9.82
CA ARG A 124 1.44 -10.49 -8.67
C ARG A 124 0.87 -9.91 -7.38
N THR A 125 0.38 -8.67 -7.43
CA THR A 125 -0.18 -7.98 -6.26
C THR A 125 -1.42 -8.72 -5.74
N PHE A 126 -2.27 -9.22 -6.64
CA PHE A 126 -3.48 -9.92 -6.27
C PHE A 126 -3.22 -11.31 -5.70
N GLU A 127 -2.24 -12.05 -6.24
CA GLU A 127 -1.80 -13.33 -5.68
C GLU A 127 -1.34 -13.16 -4.22
N TRP A 128 -0.49 -12.17 -3.94
CA TRP A 128 -0.07 -11.86 -2.57
C TRP A 128 -1.25 -11.45 -1.68
N CYS A 129 -2.24 -10.74 -2.22
CA CYS A 129 -3.45 -10.40 -1.47
C CYS A 129 -4.27 -11.64 -1.05
N LYS A 130 -4.40 -12.63 -1.96
CA LYS A 130 -5.07 -13.91 -1.67
C LYS A 130 -4.28 -14.73 -0.66
N GLU A 131 -2.96 -14.81 -0.84
CA GLU A 131 -2.04 -15.47 0.08
C GLU A 131 -2.12 -14.87 1.48
N ASP A 132 -2.27 -13.55 1.61
CA ASP A 132 -2.37 -12.88 2.91
C ASP A 132 -3.81 -12.87 3.46
N GLY A 133 -4.81 -13.28 2.67
CA GLY A 133 -6.21 -13.32 3.09
C GLY A 133 -6.84 -11.94 3.27
N MET A 134 -6.40 -10.95 2.50
CA MET A 134 -6.76 -9.52 2.64
C MET A 134 -7.69 -9.00 1.52
N CYS A 135 -8.32 -9.88 0.76
CA CYS A 135 -9.16 -9.55 -0.39
C CYS A 135 -10.57 -9.11 0.04
N CYS A 136 -10.76 -7.81 0.23
CA CYS A 136 -12.07 -7.22 0.54
C CYS A 136 -12.74 -6.64 -0.71
N ASP A 137 -14.00 -6.23 -0.60
CA ASP A 137 -14.75 -5.60 -1.71
C ASP A 137 -14.02 -4.38 -2.30
N MET A 138 -13.29 -3.60 -1.48
CA MET A 138 -12.48 -2.48 -1.97
C MET A 138 -11.29 -2.94 -2.81
N VAL A 139 -10.70 -4.09 -2.50
CA VAL A 139 -9.62 -4.70 -3.30
C VAL A 139 -10.18 -5.22 -4.61
N LEU A 140 -11.31 -5.93 -4.58
CA LEU A 140 -11.98 -6.47 -5.78
C LEU A 140 -12.43 -5.36 -6.73
N LEU A 141 -13.00 -4.27 -6.19
CA LEU A 141 -13.34 -3.09 -6.97
C LEU A 141 -12.10 -2.48 -7.64
N GLN A 142 -10.97 -2.40 -6.92
CA GLN A 142 -9.74 -1.86 -7.48
C GLN A 142 -9.10 -2.81 -8.50
N LEU A 143 -9.18 -4.13 -8.28
CA LEU A 143 -8.73 -5.16 -9.21
C LEU A 143 -9.45 -5.01 -10.55
N LYS A 144 -10.78 -4.90 -10.54
CA LYS A 144 -11.59 -4.74 -11.74
C LYS A 144 -11.23 -3.49 -12.56
N ARG A 145 -10.76 -2.43 -11.90
CA ARG A 145 -10.26 -1.21 -12.57
C ARG A 145 -8.83 -1.36 -13.11
N ALA A 146 -8.06 -2.23 -12.47
CA ALA A 146 -6.63 -2.38 -12.72
C ALA A 146 -6.32 -3.42 -13.80
N ALA A 147 -7.00 -4.55 -13.78
CA ALA A 147 -6.79 -5.68 -14.68
C ALA A 147 -7.46 -5.46 -16.05
N SER A 148 -6.86 -5.99 -17.11
CA SER A 148 -7.59 -6.23 -18.36
C SER A 148 -8.72 -7.24 -18.15
N GLN A 149 -9.72 -7.26 -19.04
CA GLN A 149 -10.83 -8.21 -18.95
C GLN A 149 -10.35 -9.67 -19.02
N SER A 150 -9.30 -9.93 -19.83
CA SER A 150 -8.71 -11.27 -19.95
C SER A 150 -8.09 -11.72 -18.63
N LEU A 151 -7.27 -10.86 -18.01
CA LEU A 151 -6.67 -11.16 -16.72
C LEU A 151 -7.74 -11.30 -15.62
N LEU A 152 -8.73 -10.40 -15.58
CA LEU A 152 -9.80 -10.47 -14.60
C LEU A 152 -10.54 -11.82 -14.70
N SER A 153 -10.88 -12.25 -15.92
CA SER A 153 -11.53 -13.54 -16.17
C SER A 153 -10.69 -14.73 -15.72
N GLN A 154 -9.36 -14.65 -15.89
CA GLN A 154 -8.43 -15.67 -15.39
C GLN A 154 -8.40 -15.71 -13.85
N LEU A 155 -8.38 -14.55 -13.20
CA LEU A 155 -8.19 -14.44 -11.75
C LEU A 155 -9.42 -14.81 -10.93
N VAL A 156 -10.61 -14.36 -11.34
CA VAL A 156 -11.86 -14.54 -10.58
C VAL A 156 -12.85 -15.49 -11.23
N GLY A 157 -12.56 -15.97 -12.45
CA GLY A 157 -13.48 -16.76 -13.25
C GLY A 157 -14.33 -15.89 -14.19
N GLY A 158 -14.66 -16.42 -15.37
CA GLY A 158 -15.34 -15.66 -16.43
C GLY A 158 -16.70 -15.10 -16.02
N ASP A 159 -17.52 -15.88 -15.33
CA ASP A 159 -18.86 -15.43 -14.89
C ASP A 159 -18.76 -14.28 -13.87
N VAL A 160 -17.86 -14.41 -12.90
CA VAL A 160 -17.62 -13.39 -11.86
C VAL A 160 -17.02 -12.11 -12.47
N ALA A 161 -16.09 -12.24 -13.42
CA ALA A 161 -15.47 -11.10 -14.10
C ALA A 161 -16.47 -10.25 -14.90
N ASN A 162 -17.62 -10.82 -15.27
CA ASN A 162 -18.68 -10.13 -16.01
C ASN A 162 -19.73 -9.46 -15.12
N LEU A 163 -19.74 -9.72 -13.80
CA LEU A 163 -20.64 -9.04 -12.86
C LEU A 163 -20.39 -7.54 -12.85
N GLU A 164 -21.43 -6.73 -12.71
CA GLU A 164 -21.29 -5.27 -12.61
C GLU A 164 -20.42 -4.86 -11.41
N VAL A 165 -20.69 -5.48 -10.26
CA VAL A 165 -19.94 -5.33 -9.01
C VAL A 165 -19.51 -6.72 -8.55
N ILE A 166 -18.23 -6.86 -8.21
CA ILE A 166 -17.68 -8.09 -7.62
C ILE A 166 -17.50 -7.85 -6.13
N THR A 167 -18.05 -8.73 -5.31
CA THR A 167 -17.99 -8.67 -3.85
C THR A 167 -17.25 -9.87 -3.30
N SER A 168 -16.91 -9.82 -2.01
CA SER A 168 -16.31 -10.94 -1.29
C SER A 168 -17.21 -12.17 -1.20
N GLU A 169 -18.51 -12.06 -1.52
CA GLU A 169 -19.44 -13.19 -1.62
C GLU A 169 -19.30 -13.97 -2.93
N ASP A 170 -18.78 -13.32 -3.97
CA ASP A 170 -18.63 -13.89 -5.31
C ASP A 170 -17.31 -14.67 -5.50
N VAL A 171 -16.41 -14.62 -4.51
CA VAL A 171 -15.06 -15.20 -4.57
C VAL A 171 -14.81 -16.14 -3.39
N PRO A 172 -13.79 -17.02 -3.45
CA PRO A 172 -13.47 -17.93 -2.34
C PRO A 172 -13.27 -17.18 -1.01
N SER A 173 -13.99 -17.62 0.02
CA SER A 173 -13.92 -17.00 1.36
C SER A 173 -12.51 -16.98 1.96
N GLU A 174 -11.64 -17.93 1.57
CA GLU A 174 -10.23 -17.98 1.96
C GLU A 174 -9.43 -16.72 1.59
N TRP A 175 -9.86 -16.01 0.54
CA TRP A 175 -9.20 -14.78 0.11
C TRP A 175 -9.46 -13.61 1.08
N SER A 176 -10.50 -13.71 1.91
CA SER A 176 -10.91 -12.69 2.89
C SER A 176 -10.75 -13.15 4.35
N ARG A 177 -10.05 -14.27 4.59
CA ARG A 177 -9.99 -14.92 5.91
C ARG A 177 -9.41 -14.07 7.04
N ASN A 178 -8.59 -13.05 6.73
CA ASN A 178 -7.96 -12.18 7.72
C ASN A 178 -8.63 -10.79 7.82
N ILE A 179 -9.79 -10.61 7.19
CA ILE A 179 -10.53 -9.35 7.26
C ILE A 179 -11.36 -9.30 8.53
N ASP A 180 -11.07 -8.34 9.40
CA ASP A 180 -11.93 -8.05 10.53
C ASP A 180 -13.22 -7.33 10.06
N ARG A 181 -14.28 -8.13 9.90
CA ARG A 181 -15.62 -7.65 9.51
C ARG A 181 -16.21 -6.63 10.50
N ARG A 182 -15.64 -6.47 11.70
CA ARG A 182 -16.09 -5.49 12.72
C ARG A 182 -15.57 -4.07 12.45
N LEU A 183 -14.52 -3.90 11.65
CA LEU A 183 -13.93 -2.60 11.33
C LEU A 183 -14.54 -1.94 10.08
N ILE A 184 -15.41 -2.65 9.35
CA ILE A 184 -16.04 -2.17 8.10
C ILE A 184 -17.33 -1.37 8.37
N GLN A 185 -17.87 -1.40 9.61
CA GLN A 185 -19.10 -0.71 10.00
C GLN A 185 -18.89 0.63 10.75
N ARG A 186 -17.71 1.26 10.64
CA ARG A 186 -17.44 2.57 11.28
C ARG A 186 -17.05 3.65 10.28
#